data_AF-A0A7Y3I216-F1
#
_entry.id   AF-A0A7Y3I216-F1
#
_cell.length_a   1.000
_cell.length_b   1.000
_cell.length_c   1.000
_cell.angle_alpha   90.00
_cell.angle_beta   90.00
_cell.angle_gamma   90.00
#
_symmetry.space_group_name_H-M   'P 1'
#
loop_
_entity.id
_entity.type
_entity.pdbx_description
1 polymer ?
#
loop_
_entity_poly.entity_id
_entity_poly.type
_entity_poly.pdbx_seq_one_letter_code
_entity_poly.pdbx_strand_id
1 'polypeptide(L)'
;MSNSLFDTHEETLNHAIDAIRTRGYWSAYPEVPSGRVYGEKAREDGLAAFQGRLNRPFEIDQPGEIGMVGEEQSPYGMKLGITYPKPDLDLLLPVVTAALPAWRHASVEQRLGVCLEILHRLNQRSFE
;
A
#
# COMPACT_ATOMS: atom_id res chain seq x y z
N MET A 1 -22.07 10.80 -12.72
CA MET A 1 -21.93 9.43 -12.16
C MET A 1 -20.48 9.29 -11.73
N SER A 2 -20.19 8.76 -10.54
CA SER A 2 -18.79 8.59 -10.12
C SER A 2 -18.18 7.42 -10.89
N ASN A 3 -16.99 7.61 -11.49
CA ASN A 3 -16.24 6.50 -12.10
C ASN A 3 -15.89 5.46 -11.03
N SER A 4 -15.94 4.18 -11.39
CA SER A 4 -15.46 3.10 -10.53
C SER A 4 -13.92 3.09 -10.50
N LEU A 5 -13.32 2.42 -9.50
CA LEU A 5 -11.86 2.23 -9.45
C LEU A 5 -11.34 1.49 -10.70
N PHE A 6 -12.15 0.62 -11.29
CA PHE A 6 -11.79 -0.03 -12.54
C PHE A 6 -11.68 0.99 -13.68
N ASP A 7 -12.72 1.81 -13.88
CA ASP A 7 -12.74 2.83 -14.94
C ASP A 7 -11.60 3.85 -14.76
N THR A 8 -11.23 4.17 -13.51
CA THR A 8 -10.10 5.05 -13.21
C THR A 8 -8.76 4.48 -13.69
N HIS A 9 -8.58 3.16 -13.65
CA HIS A 9 -7.29 2.50 -13.91
C HIS A 9 -7.27 1.65 -15.18
N GLU A 10 -8.34 1.68 -15.98
CA GLU A 10 -8.51 0.83 -17.17
C GLU A 10 -7.39 1.02 -18.19
N GLU A 11 -6.95 2.26 -18.45
CA GLU A 11 -5.85 2.54 -19.37
C GLU A 11 -4.53 1.90 -18.92
N THR A 12 -4.23 1.99 -17.61
CA THR A 12 -3.02 1.39 -17.04
C THR A 12 -3.06 -0.13 -17.15
N LEU A 13 -4.24 -0.73 -16.92
CA LEU A 13 -4.45 -2.17 -17.11
C LEU A 13 -4.24 -2.60 -18.56
N ASN A 14 -4.78 -1.85 -19.52
CA ASN A 14 -4.65 -2.15 -20.94
C ASN A 14 -3.19 -2.08 -21.42
N HIS A 15 -2.44 -1.05 -20.99
CA HIS A 15 -1.00 -0.98 -21.25
C HIS A 15 -0.23 -2.14 -20.61
N ALA A 16 -0.58 -2.54 -19.38
CA ALA A 16 0.03 -3.71 -18.74
C ALA A 16 -0.23 -5.00 -19.52
N ILE A 17 -1.47 -5.21 -20.01
CA ILE A 17 -1.84 -6.37 -20.83
C ILE A 17 -1.06 -6.38 -22.15
N ASP A 18 -0.86 -5.23 -22.78
CA ASP A 18 -0.03 -5.15 -23.99
C ASP A 18 1.44 -5.45 -23.67
N ALA A 19 2.00 -4.85 -22.62
CA ALA A 19 3.39 -5.04 -22.22
C ALA A 19 3.72 -6.51 -21.92
N ILE A 20 2.83 -7.26 -21.26
CA ILE A 20 3.06 -8.70 -21.02
C ILE A 20 3.01 -9.54 -22.30
N ARG A 21 2.25 -9.10 -23.32
CA ARG A 21 2.13 -9.78 -24.62
C ARG A 21 3.33 -9.48 -25.51
N THR A 22 3.71 -8.21 -25.63
CA THR A 22 4.77 -7.75 -26.53
C THR A 22 6.15 -7.91 -25.90
N ARG A 23 6.22 -7.91 -24.57
CA ARG A 23 7.47 -7.97 -23.77
C ARG A 23 8.44 -6.82 -24.07
N GLY A 24 7.92 -5.70 -24.57
CA GLY A 24 8.66 -4.46 -24.70
C GLY A 24 8.92 -3.80 -23.34
N TYR A 25 9.79 -2.80 -23.31
CA TYR A 25 10.01 -2.01 -22.10
C TYR A 25 8.79 -1.12 -21.84
N TRP A 26 8.18 -1.31 -20.67
CA TRP A 26 7.12 -0.47 -20.14
C TRP A 26 7.12 -0.54 -18.61
N SER A 27 6.90 0.59 -17.95
CA SER A 27 6.66 0.68 -16.51
C SER A 27 5.57 1.70 -16.27
N ALA A 28 4.56 1.33 -15.47
CA ALA A 28 3.48 2.23 -15.05
C ALA A 28 3.97 3.31 -14.07
N TYR A 29 5.06 3.03 -13.34
CA TYR A 29 5.52 3.84 -12.23
C TYR A 29 6.96 4.31 -12.46
N PRO A 30 7.24 5.63 -12.48
CA PRO A 30 8.58 6.13 -12.75
C PRO A 30 9.57 5.77 -11.64
N GLU A 31 10.67 5.13 -12.03
CA GLU A 31 11.71 4.66 -11.11
C GLU A 31 12.60 5.79 -10.58
N VAL A 32 12.64 6.93 -11.28
CA VAL A 32 13.49 8.06 -10.91
C VAL A 32 12.77 8.91 -9.86
N PRO A 33 13.37 9.15 -8.68
CA PRO A 33 12.80 9.99 -7.62
C PRO A 33 12.92 11.48 -7.99
N SER A 34 12.14 11.92 -8.98
CA SER A 34 12.16 13.28 -9.51
C SER A 34 11.02 14.12 -8.94
N GLY A 35 11.33 15.32 -8.44
CA GLY A 35 10.32 16.30 -8.03
C GLY A 35 9.38 16.73 -9.17
N ARG A 36 9.79 16.54 -10.43
CA ARG A 36 8.90 16.76 -11.59
C ARG A 36 7.79 15.71 -11.69
N VAL A 37 8.06 14.49 -11.22
CA VAL A 37 7.12 13.36 -11.27
C VAL A 37 6.26 13.33 -10.01
N TYR A 38 6.89 13.44 -8.84
CA TYR A 38 6.23 13.23 -7.56
C TYR A 38 5.85 14.54 -6.84
N GLY A 39 6.28 15.68 -7.36
CA GLY A 39 6.11 17.00 -6.74
C GLY A 39 7.38 17.46 -6.02
N GLU A 40 7.64 18.76 -6.02
CA GLU A 40 8.89 19.34 -5.49
C GLU A 40 9.11 19.02 -4.00
N LYS A 41 8.03 18.85 -3.23
CA LYS A 41 8.07 18.55 -1.79
C LYS A 41 8.01 17.06 -1.45
N ALA A 42 7.84 16.17 -2.43
CA ALA A 42 7.59 14.75 -2.16
C ALA A 42 8.64 14.08 -1.27
N ARG A 43 9.91 14.48 -1.42
CA ARG A 43 11.01 13.99 -0.58
C ARG A 43 10.91 14.48 0.87
N GLU A 44 10.54 15.75 1.07
CA GLU A 44 10.38 16.34 2.41
C GLU A 44 9.15 15.75 3.10
N ASP A 45 8.04 15.62 2.36
CA ASP A 45 6.79 15.05 2.85
C ASP A 45 6.97 13.56 3.21
N GLY A 46 7.65 12.78 2.37
CA GLY A 46 7.97 11.37 2.65
C GLY A 46 8.89 11.20 3.85
N LEU A 47 9.93 12.04 3.97
CA LEU A 47 10.80 12.03 5.15
C LEU A 47 10.01 12.38 6.43
N ALA A 48 9.13 13.38 6.37
CA ALA A 48 8.29 13.76 7.50
C ALA A 48 7.32 12.64 7.88
N ALA A 49 6.73 11.95 6.90
CA ALA A 49 5.87 10.80 7.12
C ALA A 49 6.63 9.65 7.80
N PHE A 50 7.83 9.30 7.31
CA PHE A 50 8.72 8.30 7.92
C PHE A 50 9.11 8.68 9.35
N GLN A 51 9.57 9.91 9.57
CA GLN A 51 9.93 10.41 10.91
C GLN A 51 8.73 10.38 11.86
N GLY A 52 7.54 10.64 11.34
CA GLY A 52 6.27 10.54 12.07
C GLY A 52 5.95 9.13 12.58
N ARG A 53 6.60 8.07 12.05
CA ARG A 53 6.47 6.68 12.51
C ARG A 53 7.44 6.29 13.61
N LEU A 54 8.53 7.04 13.80
CA LEU A 54 9.59 6.66 14.74
C LEU A 54 9.14 6.76 16.20
N ASN A 55 9.65 5.85 17.04
CA ASN A 55 9.43 5.81 18.49
C ASN A 55 7.95 5.81 18.92
N ARG A 56 7.06 5.22 18.11
CA ARG A 56 5.63 5.14 18.41
C ARG A 56 4.99 3.85 17.88
N PRO A 57 3.81 3.49 18.40
CA PRO A 57 2.91 2.53 17.77
C PRO A 57 2.55 2.90 16.33
N PHE A 58 2.62 1.93 15.42
CA PHE A 58 2.04 2.03 14.09
C PHE A 58 0.50 1.92 14.21
N GLU A 59 -0.20 2.91 13.69
CA GLU A 59 -1.65 2.99 13.75
C GLU A 59 -2.27 2.10 12.67
N ILE A 60 -2.88 1.00 13.11
CA ILE A 60 -3.71 0.11 12.29
C ILE A 60 -4.89 -0.34 13.15
N ASP A 61 -6.09 -0.29 12.60
CA ASP A 61 -7.31 -0.78 13.26
C ASP A 61 -7.51 -2.24 12.89
N GLN A 62 -6.89 -3.14 13.65
CA GLN A 62 -7.01 -4.59 13.45
C GLN A 62 -7.69 -5.25 14.65
N PRO A 63 -8.52 -6.28 14.44
CA PRO A 63 -9.18 -6.97 15.55
C PRO A 63 -8.19 -7.82 16.35
N GLY A 64 -8.47 -8.01 17.64
CA GLY A 64 -7.76 -8.96 18.50
C GLY A 64 -6.40 -8.47 18.99
N GLU A 65 -6.24 -7.18 19.29
CA GLU A 65 -4.98 -6.65 19.81
C GLU A 65 -4.74 -7.09 21.26
N ILE A 66 -3.63 -7.80 21.50
CA ILE A 66 -3.26 -8.32 22.82
C ILE A 66 -1.95 -7.71 23.37
N GLY A 67 -1.48 -6.63 22.75
CA GLY A 67 -0.28 -5.91 23.16
C GLY A 67 0.44 -5.28 21.97
N MET A 68 1.68 -4.85 22.19
CA MET A 68 2.55 -4.28 21.16
C MET A 68 3.79 -5.15 20.97
N VAL A 69 4.29 -5.24 19.74
CA VAL A 69 5.51 -5.97 19.36
C VAL A 69 6.34 -5.13 18.39
N GLY A 70 7.66 -5.17 18.49
CA GLY A 70 8.53 -4.46 17.55
C GLY A 70 9.96 -4.31 18.08
N GLU A 71 10.93 -4.79 17.32
CA GLU A 71 12.36 -4.72 17.67
C GLU A 71 13.21 -4.41 16.42
N GLU A 72 12.64 -3.62 15.50
CA GLU A 72 13.30 -3.28 14.24
C GLU A 72 14.57 -2.46 14.47
N GLN A 73 15.65 -2.83 13.79
CA GLN A 73 16.94 -2.16 13.85
C GLN A 73 17.36 -1.71 12.45
N SER A 74 17.62 -0.41 12.29
CA SER A 74 18.15 0.11 11.04
C SER A 74 19.62 -0.31 10.87
N PRO A 75 20.01 -0.88 9.72
CA PRO A 75 21.41 -1.14 9.40
C PRO A 75 22.28 0.13 9.37
N TYR A 76 21.66 1.31 9.22
CA TYR A 76 22.34 2.61 9.27
C TYR A 76 22.58 3.12 10.69
N GLY A 77 22.24 2.33 11.73
CA GLY A 77 22.53 2.62 13.13
C GLY A 77 21.53 3.56 13.83
N MET A 78 20.51 4.06 13.12
CA MET A 78 19.45 4.85 13.73
C MET A 78 18.45 3.97 14.50
N LYS A 79 17.96 4.49 15.63
CA LYS A 79 16.87 3.83 16.38
C LYS A 79 15.54 4.08 15.69
N LEU A 80 14.80 3.01 15.42
CA LEU A 80 13.47 3.08 14.82
C LEU A 80 12.39 3.21 15.89
N GLY A 81 12.40 2.32 16.89
CA GLY A 81 11.46 2.36 18.01
C GLY A 81 9.99 2.18 17.59
N ILE A 82 9.75 1.62 16.41
CA ILE A 82 8.41 1.36 15.88
C ILE A 82 7.89 0.08 16.54
N THR A 83 6.63 0.12 16.95
CA THR A 83 5.92 -1.06 17.47
C THR A 83 4.59 -1.23 16.75
N TYR A 84 4.09 -2.45 16.69
CA TYR A 84 2.89 -2.83 15.97
C TYR A 84 1.93 -3.55 16.92
N PRO A 85 0.61 -3.40 16.75
CA PRO A 85 -0.36 -4.18 17.51
C PRO A 85 -0.13 -5.67 17.28
N LYS A 86 0.07 -6.42 18.37
CA LYS A 86 0.23 -7.88 18.34
C LYS A 86 -1.17 -8.50 18.21
N PRO A 87 -1.47 -9.22 17.11
CA PRO A 87 -2.76 -9.87 16.97
C PRO A 87 -2.82 -11.16 17.78
N ASP A 88 -3.99 -11.44 18.34
CA ASP A 88 -4.45 -12.77 18.71
C ASP A 88 -5.07 -13.44 17.48
N LEU A 89 -4.49 -14.55 17.05
CA LEU A 89 -4.94 -15.26 15.86
C LEU A 89 -6.31 -15.89 16.05
N ASP A 90 -6.68 -16.28 17.27
CA ASP A 90 -8.00 -16.85 17.57
C ASP A 90 -9.11 -15.80 17.44
N LEU A 91 -8.75 -14.51 17.53
CA LEU A 91 -9.66 -13.37 17.32
C LEU A 91 -9.58 -12.81 15.88
N LEU A 92 -8.38 -12.75 15.30
CA LEU A 92 -8.16 -12.17 13.96
C LEU A 92 -8.71 -13.06 12.85
N LEU A 93 -8.42 -14.37 12.88
CA LEU A 93 -8.76 -15.28 11.79
C LEU A 93 -10.28 -15.41 11.56
N PRO A 94 -11.15 -15.44 12.59
CA PRO A 94 -12.60 -15.41 12.38
C PRO A 94 -13.08 -14.16 11.65
N VAL A 95 -12.53 -12.97 11.97
CA VAL A 95 -12.91 -11.71 11.32
C VAL A 95 -12.46 -11.70 9.85
N VAL A 96 -11.22 -12.13 9.58
CA VAL A 96 -10.73 -12.28 8.20
C VAL A 96 -11.62 -13.24 7.41
N THR A 97 -11.95 -14.39 8.00
CA THR A 97 -12.81 -15.41 7.37
C THR A 97 -14.21 -14.87 7.09
N ALA A 98 -14.77 -14.06 7.99
CA ALA A 98 -16.06 -13.41 7.82
C ALA A 98 -16.06 -12.32 6.73
N ALA A 99 -14.92 -11.70 6.44
CA ALA A 99 -14.77 -10.71 5.36
C ALA A 99 -14.65 -11.36 3.96
N LEU A 100 -14.16 -12.61 3.87
CA LEU A 100 -13.93 -13.30 2.59
C LEU A 100 -15.15 -13.38 1.67
N PRO A 101 -16.39 -13.68 2.13
CA PRO A 101 -17.53 -13.79 1.25
C PRO A 101 -17.78 -12.51 0.46
N ALA A 102 -17.78 -11.33 1.10
CA ALA A 102 -18.03 -10.08 0.39
C ALA A 102 -16.99 -9.85 -0.73
N TRP A 103 -15.71 -10.08 -0.43
CA TRP A 103 -14.64 -9.97 -1.41
C TRP A 103 -14.74 -11.00 -2.55
N ARG A 104 -15.14 -12.24 -2.23
CA ARG A 104 -15.35 -13.30 -3.21
C ARG A 104 -16.49 -12.99 -4.18
N HIS A 105 -17.60 -12.43 -3.66
CA HIS A 105 -18.76 -12.08 -4.47
C HIS A 105 -18.57 -10.81 -5.31
N ALA A 106 -17.51 -10.01 -5.04
CA ALA A 106 -17.15 -8.89 -5.89
C ALA A 106 -16.88 -9.35 -7.33
N SER A 107 -17.17 -8.49 -8.31
CA SER A 107 -16.84 -8.75 -9.70
C SER A 107 -15.33 -8.73 -9.93
N VAL A 108 -14.89 -9.23 -11.08
CA VAL A 108 -13.47 -9.19 -11.45
C VAL A 108 -13.00 -7.74 -11.58
N GLU A 109 -13.81 -6.88 -12.18
CA GLU A 109 -13.54 -5.45 -12.35
C GLU A 109 -13.39 -4.76 -10.99
N GLN A 110 -14.26 -5.05 -10.03
CA GLN A 110 -14.16 -4.49 -8.67
C GLN A 110 -12.84 -4.91 -8.00
N ARG A 111 -12.46 -6.18 -8.11
CA ARG A 111 -11.21 -6.66 -7.52
C ARG A 111 -9.98 -6.02 -8.18
N LEU A 112 -9.97 -5.96 -9.51
CA LEU A 112 -8.89 -5.33 -10.28
C LEU A 112 -8.77 -3.85 -9.96
N GLY A 113 -9.89 -3.13 -9.92
CA GLY A 113 -9.92 -1.71 -9.58
C GLY A 113 -9.33 -1.44 -8.19
N VAL A 114 -9.68 -2.25 -7.18
CA VAL A 114 -9.10 -2.15 -5.83
C VAL A 114 -7.60 -2.40 -5.84
N CYS A 115 -7.12 -3.46 -6.53
CA CYS A 115 -5.69 -3.74 -6.61
C CYS A 115 -4.91 -2.61 -7.31
N LEU A 116 -5.42 -2.09 -8.42
CA LEU A 116 -4.79 -1.00 -9.16
C LEU A 116 -4.76 0.31 -8.35
N GLU A 117 -5.83 0.61 -7.62
CA GLU A 117 -5.90 1.75 -6.72
C GLU A 117 -4.88 1.64 -5.57
N ILE A 118 -4.71 0.45 -4.99
CA ILE A 118 -3.68 0.19 -3.97
C ILE A 118 -2.29 0.51 -4.54
N LEU A 119 -1.97 0.00 -5.74
CA LEU A 119 -0.69 0.26 -6.40
C LEU A 119 -0.49 1.75 -6.72
N HIS A 120 -1.54 2.43 -7.18
CA HIS A 120 -1.51 3.86 -7.45
C HIS A 120 -1.17 4.67 -6.19
N ARG A 121 -1.83 4.37 -5.06
CA ARG A 121 -1.55 5.06 -3.78
C ARG A 121 -0.20 4.71 -3.19
N LEU A 122 0.26 3.47 -3.36
CA LEU A 122 1.62 3.08 -2.95
C LEU A 122 2.66 3.89 -3.73
N ASN A 123 2.49 4.06 -5.05
CA ASN A 123 3.38 4.88 -5.85
C ASN A 123 3.37 6.36 -5.43
N GLN A 124 2.22 6.91 -5.02
CA GLN A 124 2.16 8.27 -4.47
C GLN A 124 2.93 8.43 -3.14
N ARG A 125 3.17 7.33 -2.42
CA ARG A 125 3.92 7.28 -1.15
C ARG A 125 5.34 6.76 -1.30
N SER A 126 5.90 6.70 -2.53
CA SER A 126 7.24 6.15 -2.80
C SER A 126 8.40 6.76 -2.00
N PHE A 127 8.23 7.94 -1.40
CA PHE A 127 9.24 8.60 -0.56
C PHE A 127 9.11 8.32 0.95
N GLU A 128 7.96 7.82 1.42
CA GLU A 128 7.73 7.39 2.82
C GLU A 128 8.31 5.98 3.04
#